data_AF-A0A850MB79-F1
#
_entry.id   AF-A0A850MB79-F1
#
_cell.length_a   1.000
_cell.length_b   1.000
_cell.length_c   1.000
_cell.angle_alpha   90.00
_cell.angle_beta   90.00
_cell.angle_gamma   90.00
#
_symmetry.space_group_name_H-M   'P 1'
#
loop_
_entity.id
_entity.type
_entity.pdbx_description
1 polymer ?
#
loop_
_entity_poly.entity_id
_entity_poly.type
_entity_poly.pdbx_seq_one_letter_code
_entity_poly.pdbx_strand_id
1 'polypeptide(L)'
;MKPSTITNKFEPFTYKSLSELEDAVRKLKLNIPISSNTEILKTPVKLGAIHIPNRLAINPMEGFDSNPDGGPGDLTRRRYERYARGGVGLIWFEATAISETCRSNEHQLMITEDNLNHFKELVNQTREICSQTLEKLGFDNKCMLILQLNHSGRYSRRDGKRFPIRAYHNSDLDEAIRVSREDGKIISDNELKEIETLWVKKAILAHEAGFDGVDIKACHGYLIGELLSARIRENSEYGGKKLDNRAKFLLNIIKRLKNRVSNSGFLITTRLGIYDGIPYPSGFGIEALENDTFPASVDLTEPIELIKRLYQLGVKLVNISAGNPHYKPHITRPYNKPAKGSQLPAEHPLFGMSRIINLTSMIRQEIPKQVILVGSCYSYLREYAGYVAASLINEGGVDVCGFGRMAFANPDFPRQIFQEGKIDKKKTCVSCSKCIELMKLGKPIGCALRDPQYR
;
A
#
# COMPACT_ATOMS: atom_id res chain seq x y z
N MET A 1 16.89 -12.64 -3.62
CA MET A 1 16.56 -13.98 -3.06
C MET A 1 15.63 -14.73 -4.01
N LYS A 2 16.17 -15.64 -4.84
CA LYS A 2 15.35 -16.62 -5.57
C LYS A 2 15.06 -17.81 -4.65
N PRO A 3 13.89 -18.47 -4.76
CA PRO A 3 13.61 -19.66 -3.97
C PRO A 3 14.72 -20.70 -4.19
N SER A 4 15.30 -21.23 -3.12
CA SER A 4 16.10 -22.45 -3.22
C SER A 4 15.16 -23.63 -3.53
N THR A 5 15.68 -24.63 -4.23
CA THR A 5 14.97 -25.79 -4.81
C THR A 5 14.17 -26.66 -3.83
N ILE A 6 14.13 -26.33 -2.54
CA ILE A 6 13.68 -27.22 -1.47
C ILE A 6 12.15 -27.23 -1.25
N THR A 7 11.34 -26.33 -1.83
CA THR A 7 9.87 -26.55 -2.03
C THR A 7 9.18 -25.34 -2.70
N ASN A 8 9.12 -25.35 -4.04
CA ASN A 8 8.37 -24.37 -4.85
C ASN A 8 6.86 -24.69 -4.93
N LYS A 9 6.30 -25.36 -3.92
CA LYS A 9 4.90 -25.81 -3.95
C LYS A 9 4.02 -24.86 -3.13
N PHE A 10 2.90 -24.48 -3.71
CA PHE A 10 1.86 -23.76 -3.00
C PHE A 10 1.22 -24.66 -1.92
N GLU A 11 1.24 -24.20 -0.68
CA GLU A 11 0.54 -24.85 0.44
C GLU A 11 -0.30 -23.80 1.19
N PRO A 12 -1.63 -23.99 1.31
CA PRO A 12 -2.48 -23.03 2.00
C PRO A 12 -2.20 -23.03 3.50
N PHE A 13 -2.56 -21.92 4.18
CA PHE A 13 -2.43 -21.84 5.64
C PHE A 13 -3.25 -22.91 6.36
N THR A 14 -2.57 -23.77 7.13
CA THR A 14 -3.15 -24.88 7.91
C THR A 14 -2.72 -24.90 9.39
N TYR A 15 -1.84 -23.99 9.82
CA TYR A 15 -1.24 -23.99 11.17
C TYR A 15 -2.27 -23.81 12.28
N LYS A 16 -2.28 -24.71 13.26
CA LYS A 16 -3.22 -24.72 14.41
C LYS A 16 -2.62 -24.14 15.69
N SER A 17 -1.30 -23.98 15.74
CA SER A 17 -0.58 -23.37 16.87
C SER A 17 0.56 -22.48 16.39
N LEU A 18 1.11 -21.65 17.28
CA LEU A 18 2.30 -20.84 17.00
C LEU A 18 3.53 -21.72 16.72
N SER A 19 3.69 -22.82 17.48
CA SER A 19 4.77 -23.80 17.27
C SER A 19 4.74 -24.41 15.86
N GLU A 20 3.56 -24.78 15.36
CA GLU A 20 3.44 -25.32 13.99
C GLU A 20 3.85 -24.29 12.92
N LEU A 21 3.56 -23.00 13.15
CA LEU A 21 4.01 -21.93 12.25
C LEU A 21 5.54 -21.76 12.32
N GLU A 22 6.13 -21.75 13.53
CA GLU A 22 7.58 -21.67 13.72
C GLU A 22 8.31 -22.86 13.08
N ASP A 23 7.77 -24.07 13.23
CA ASP A 23 8.29 -25.27 12.57
C ASP A 23 8.28 -25.14 11.05
N ALA A 24 7.19 -24.61 10.48
CA ALA A 24 7.10 -24.37 9.05
C ALA A 24 8.10 -23.32 8.57
N VAL A 25 8.29 -22.22 9.31
CA VAL A 25 9.28 -21.17 9.02
C VAL A 25 10.70 -21.76 9.05
N ARG A 26 11.04 -22.56 10.07
CA ARG A 26 12.33 -23.25 10.19
C ARG A 26 12.55 -24.24 9.04
N LYS A 27 11.57 -25.09 8.76
CA LYS A 27 11.64 -26.12 7.69
C LYS A 27 11.84 -25.48 6.31
N LEU A 28 11.18 -24.36 6.05
CA LEU A 28 11.30 -23.60 4.81
C LEU A 28 12.54 -22.69 4.78
N LYS A 29 13.35 -22.66 5.85
CA LYS A 29 14.55 -21.81 6.00
C LYS A 29 14.24 -20.33 5.75
N LEU A 30 13.11 -19.86 6.27
CA LEU A 30 12.66 -18.48 6.10
C LEU A 30 13.07 -17.63 7.29
N ASN A 31 13.43 -16.39 7.01
CA ASN A 31 13.60 -15.37 8.04
C ASN A 31 12.27 -14.63 8.24
N ILE A 32 11.39 -15.19 9.09
CA ILE A 32 10.17 -14.53 9.56
C ILE A 32 10.28 -14.45 11.09
N PRO A 33 10.43 -13.25 11.66
CA PRO A 33 10.58 -13.11 13.10
C PRO A 33 9.24 -13.36 13.80
N ILE A 34 9.25 -14.13 14.88
CA ILE A 34 8.05 -14.54 15.63
C ILE A 34 8.32 -14.36 17.12
N SER A 35 7.43 -13.64 17.81
CA SER A 35 7.45 -13.48 19.27
C SER A 35 6.03 -13.47 19.83
N SER A 36 5.78 -14.18 20.93
CA SER A 36 4.47 -14.18 21.60
C SER A 36 4.16 -12.87 22.35
N ASN A 37 5.16 -12.00 22.56
CA ASN A 37 4.98 -10.73 23.25
C ASN A 37 4.60 -9.61 22.25
N THR A 38 3.43 -9.00 22.46
CA THR A 38 2.89 -7.93 21.61
C THR A 38 2.98 -6.53 22.23
N GLU A 39 3.57 -6.36 23.42
CA GLU A 39 3.55 -5.09 24.17
C GLU A 39 4.20 -3.92 23.40
N ILE A 40 5.25 -4.20 22.61
CA ILE A 40 5.90 -3.16 21.78
C ILE A 40 4.90 -2.48 20.84
N LEU A 41 3.83 -3.18 20.43
CA LEU A 41 2.81 -2.63 19.53
C LEU A 41 2.02 -1.49 20.16
N LYS A 42 1.96 -1.41 21.51
CA LYS A 42 1.31 -0.31 22.24
C LYS A 42 2.19 0.93 22.34
N THR A 43 3.47 0.85 21.99
CA THR A 43 4.38 2.00 22.15
C THR A 43 4.16 3.04 21.05
N PRO A 44 4.26 4.35 21.37
CA PRO A 44 4.12 5.38 20.35
C PRO A 44 5.36 5.49 19.45
N VAL A 45 5.17 6.09 18.28
CA VAL A 45 6.25 6.57 17.39
C VAL A 45 6.23 8.09 17.37
N LYS A 46 7.36 8.72 17.71
CA LYS A 46 7.51 10.18 17.75
C LYS A 46 8.68 10.61 16.87
N LEU A 47 8.43 11.51 15.92
CA LEU A 47 9.47 12.11 15.07
C LEU A 47 9.07 13.53 14.65
N GLY A 48 9.62 14.54 15.33
CA GLY A 48 9.22 15.94 15.12
C GLY A 48 7.72 16.12 15.37
N ALA A 49 7.00 16.62 14.37
CA ALA A 49 5.54 16.80 14.44
C ALA A 49 4.75 15.49 14.26
N ILE A 50 5.40 14.38 13.87
CA ILE A 50 4.74 13.09 13.68
C ILE A 50 4.60 12.41 15.04
N HIS A 51 3.36 12.10 15.43
CA HIS A 51 3.06 11.31 16.60
C HIS A 51 2.01 10.23 16.27
N ILE A 52 2.45 8.98 16.22
CA ILE A 52 1.57 7.81 16.04
C ILE A 52 1.43 7.16 17.42
N PRO A 53 0.22 7.05 17.99
CA PRO A 53 0.02 6.63 19.38
C PRO A 53 0.35 5.16 19.65
N ASN A 54 0.38 4.32 18.61
CA ASN A 54 0.77 2.92 18.68
C ASN A 54 1.39 2.45 17.35
N ARG A 55 1.99 1.25 17.32
CA ARG A 55 2.73 0.75 16.16
C ARG A 55 1.87 0.08 15.09
N LEU A 56 0.54 0.23 15.13
CA LEU A 56 -0.38 -0.41 14.20
C LEU A 56 -1.00 0.61 13.24
N ALA A 57 -1.01 0.27 11.95
CA ALA A 57 -1.62 1.07 10.91
C ALA A 57 -2.61 0.26 10.06
N ILE A 58 -3.54 0.97 9.43
CA ILE A 58 -4.35 0.43 8.33
C ILE A 58 -3.74 0.93 7.02
N ASN A 59 -3.41 -0.03 6.14
CA ASN A 59 -2.90 0.26 4.81
C ASN A 59 -4.04 0.62 3.86
N PRO A 60 -3.77 1.42 2.80
CA PRO A 60 -4.82 1.85 1.90
C PRO A 60 -5.39 0.66 1.12
N MET A 61 -6.71 0.52 1.17
CA MET A 61 -7.50 -0.55 0.59
C MET A 61 -8.73 0.05 -0.08
N GLU A 62 -8.77 0.02 -1.41
CA GLU A 62 -9.86 0.56 -2.22
C GLU A 62 -11.20 -0.15 -1.94
N GLY A 63 -12.26 0.64 -1.81
CA GLY A 63 -13.63 0.20 -1.52
C GLY A 63 -14.58 0.21 -2.72
N PHE A 64 -14.29 0.99 -3.76
CA PHE A 64 -15.13 1.11 -4.97
C PHE A 64 -16.60 1.41 -4.63
N ASP A 65 -16.79 2.41 -3.77
CA ASP A 65 -18.09 2.79 -3.22
C ASP A 65 -18.23 4.32 -3.08
N SER A 66 -17.60 5.06 -3.99
CA SER A 66 -17.83 6.50 -4.10
C SER A 66 -19.25 6.81 -4.56
N ASN A 67 -19.73 7.99 -4.20
CA ASN A 67 -20.87 8.63 -4.84
C ASN A 67 -20.55 8.98 -6.31
N PRO A 68 -21.56 9.32 -7.14
CA PRO A 68 -21.35 9.71 -8.54
C PRO A 68 -20.43 10.92 -8.73
N ASP A 69 -20.39 11.85 -7.75
CA ASP A 69 -19.48 13.00 -7.72
C ASP A 69 -18.04 12.62 -7.32
N GLY A 70 -17.76 11.34 -7.09
CA GLY A 70 -16.48 10.81 -6.60
C GLY A 70 -16.28 10.95 -5.09
N GLY A 71 -17.19 11.59 -4.37
CA GLY A 71 -17.12 11.78 -2.92
C GLY A 71 -17.35 10.47 -2.13
N PRO A 72 -17.06 10.47 -0.81
CA PRO A 72 -17.27 9.30 0.03
C PRO A 72 -18.75 8.95 0.21
N GLY A 73 -19.13 7.74 -0.21
CA GLY A 73 -20.47 7.19 -0.01
C GLY A 73 -20.65 6.52 1.36
N ASP A 74 -21.83 5.96 1.61
CA ASP A 74 -22.20 5.36 2.91
C ASP A 74 -21.26 4.21 3.32
N LEU A 75 -20.90 3.35 2.37
CA LEU A 75 -19.96 2.26 2.63
C LEU A 75 -18.53 2.77 2.87
N THR A 76 -18.14 3.89 2.25
CA THR A 76 -16.88 4.58 2.56
C THR A 76 -16.88 5.08 4.00
N ARG A 77 -17.92 5.82 4.41
CA ARG A 77 -18.06 6.35 5.78
C ARG A 77 -18.07 5.24 6.81
N ARG A 78 -18.87 4.19 6.59
CA ARG A 78 -18.92 2.99 7.44
C ARG A 78 -17.57 2.29 7.54
N ARG A 79 -16.80 2.21 6.46
CA ARG A 79 -15.46 1.59 6.46
C ARG A 79 -14.51 2.35 7.39
N TYR A 80 -14.41 3.66 7.26
CA TYR A 80 -13.50 4.46 8.09
C TYR A 80 -13.98 4.60 9.54
N GLU A 81 -15.29 4.62 9.80
CA GLU A 81 -15.84 4.46 11.16
C GLU A 81 -15.35 3.15 11.80
N ARG A 82 -15.47 2.02 11.09
CA ARG A 82 -15.02 0.72 11.60
C ARG A 82 -13.52 0.70 11.87
N TYR A 83 -12.74 1.28 10.97
CA TYR A 83 -11.29 1.41 11.15
C TYR A 83 -10.93 2.25 12.38
N ALA A 84 -11.64 3.36 12.58
CA ALA A 84 -11.46 4.25 13.73
C ALA A 84 -11.77 3.56 15.06
N ARG A 85 -12.87 2.79 15.12
CA ARG A 85 -13.25 1.98 16.31
C ARG A 85 -12.24 0.87 16.65
N GLY A 86 -11.33 0.54 15.73
CA GLY A 86 -10.32 -0.49 15.90
C GLY A 86 -9.17 -0.11 16.84
N GLY A 87 -8.88 1.19 16.98
CA GLY A 87 -7.80 1.71 17.84
C GLY A 87 -6.41 1.76 17.21
N VAL A 88 -6.28 1.69 15.87
CA VAL A 88 -4.98 1.90 15.21
C VAL A 88 -4.46 3.33 15.41
N GLY A 89 -3.15 3.51 15.42
CA GLY A 89 -2.53 4.82 15.51
C GLY A 89 -2.47 5.58 14.18
N LEU A 90 -2.54 4.88 13.05
CA LEU A 90 -2.50 5.47 11.71
C LEU A 90 -3.53 4.81 10.79
N ILE A 91 -4.38 5.62 10.16
CA ILE A 91 -5.27 5.20 9.08
C ILE A 91 -4.80 5.83 7.78
N TRP A 92 -4.39 4.99 6.84
CA TRP A 92 -4.05 5.39 5.49
C TRP A 92 -5.26 5.16 4.59
N PHE A 93 -5.91 6.24 4.17
CA PHE A 93 -7.09 6.22 3.33
C PHE A 93 -6.73 5.74 1.93
N GLU A 94 -7.70 5.09 1.30
CA GLU A 94 -7.57 4.45 0.00
C GLU A 94 -7.18 5.40 -1.13
N ALA A 95 -6.77 4.81 -2.26
CA ALA A 95 -6.40 5.53 -3.44
C ALA A 95 -7.56 6.37 -3.98
N THR A 96 -7.41 7.68 -3.85
CA THR A 96 -8.33 8.72 -4.28
C THR A 96 -7.78 9.38 -5.54
N ALA A 97 -8.53 9.34 -6.62
CA ALA A 97 -8.14 9.86 -7.92
C ALA A 97 -8.02 11.40 -7.89
N ILE A 98 -7.06 11.92 -8.65
CA ILE A 98 -6.85 13.36 -8.83
C ILE A 98 -7.73 13.96 -9.94
N SER A 99 -8.34 13.12 -10.78
CA SER A 99 -9.25 13.52 -11.86
C SER A 99 -10.13 12.34 -12.28
N GLU A 100 -11.23 12.65 -12.98
CA GLU A 100 -12.15 11.64 -13.50
C GLU A 100 -11.45 10.71 -14.50
N THR A 101 -10.66 11.28 -15.41
CA THR A 101 -9.98 10.54 -16.49
C THR A 101 -8.89 9.58 -16.00
N CYS A 102 -8.47 9.68 -14.74
CA CYS A 102 -7.46 8.80 -14.16
C CYS A 102 -8.04 7.79 -13.16
N ARG A 103 -9.37 7.60 -13.12
CA ARG A 103 -10.00 6.63 -12.24
C ARG A 103 -9.85 5.22 -12.79
N SER A 104 -9.66 4.24 -11.90
CA SER A 104 -9.59 2.81 -12.23
C SER A 104 -10.97 2.19 -12.43
N ASN A 105 -12.02 2.87 -11.95
CA ASN A 105 -13.43 2.54 -12.09
C ASN A 105 -14.29 3.75 -11.67
N GLU A 106 -15.56 3.73 -12.08
CA GLU A 106 -16.55 4.80 -11.84
C GLU A 106 -16.98 4.99 -10.37
N HIS A 107 -16.53 4.11 -9.48
CA HIS A 107 -16.77 4.18 -8.03
C HIS A 107 -15.48 4.38 -7.21
N GLN A 108 -14.34 4.66 -7.86
CA GLN A 108 -13.12 5.06 -7.15
C GLN A 108 -13.31 6.46 -6.54
N LEU A 109 -12.96 6.67 -5.27
CA LEU A 109 -12.98 8.01 -4.70
C LEU A 109 -12.20 9.01 -5.57
N MET A 110 -12.68 10.24 -5.67
CA MET A 110 -12.02 11.35 -6.33
C MET A 110 -12.26 12.59 -5.48
N ILE A 111 -11.21 13.36 -5.19
CA ILE A 111 -11.35 14.62 -4.46
C ILE A 111 -11.47 15.80 -5.41
N THR A 112 -12.51 16.58 -5.22
CA THR A 112 -12.80 17.82 -5.97
C THR A 112 -13.17 18.92 -5.01
N GLU A 113 -13.16 20.14 -5.54
CA GLU A 113 -13.62 21.33 -4.85
C GLU A 113 -15.11 21.19 -4.46
N ASP A 114 -15.91 20.62 -5.36
CA ASP A 114 -17.36 20.45 -5.17
C ASP A 114 -17.70 19.44 -4.07
N ASN A 115 -16.89 18.39 -3.91
CA ASN A 115 -17.13 17.35 -2.91
C ASN A 115 -16.25 17.47 -1.66
N LEU A 116 -15.48 18.56 -1.53
CA LEU A 116 -14.54 18.78 -0.43
C LEU A 116 -15.22 18.69 0.95
N ASN A 117 -16.45 19.20 1.08
CA ASN A 117 -17.18 19.15 2.34
C ASN A 117 -17.50 17.71 2.77
N HIS A 118 -17.77 16.79 1.85
CA HIS A 118 -17.96 15.38 2.18
C HIS A 118 -16.69 14.74 2.74
N PHE A 119 -15.51 15.13 2.24
CA PHE A 119 -14.23 14.70 2.80
C PHE A 119 -13.97 15.31 4.19
N LYS A 120 -14.29 16.59 4.42
CA LYS A 120 -14.20 17.23 5.74
C LYS A 120 -15.02 16.49 6.78
N GLU A 121 -16.27 16.18 6.45
CA GLU A 121 -17.15 15.39 7.33
C GLU A 121 -16.56 14.01 7.64
N LEU A 122 -16.08 13.30 6.61
CA LEU A 122 -15.47 11.99 6.77
C LEU A 122 -14.26 12.03 7.71
N VAL A 123 -13.36 13.01 7.51
CA VAL A 123 -12.18 13.21 8.36
C VAL A 123 -12.57 13.53 9.79
N ASN A 124 -13.52 14.45 9.99
CA ASN A 124 -13.97 14.86 11.33
C ASN A 124 -14.60 13.68 12.09
N GLN A 125 -15.53 12.95 11.45
CA GLN A 125 -16.18 11.77 12.04
C GLN A 125 -15.15 10.69 12.38
N THR A 126 -14.24 10.39 11.45
CA THR A 126 -13.19 9.37 11.68
C THR A 126 -12.29 9.77 12.85
N ARG A 127 -11.86 11.05 12.90
CA ARG A 127 -10.98 11.57 13.95
C ARG A 127 -11.64 11.58 15.32
N GLU A 128 -12.92 11.94 15.40
CA GLU A 128 -13.68 11.91 16.65
C GLU A 128 -13.75 10.48 17.21
N ILE A 129 -14.15 9.52 16.38
CA ILE A 129 -14.27 8.10 16.77
C ILE A 129 -12.90 7.53 17.17
N CYS A 130 -11.85 7.85 16.42
CA CYS A 130 -10.48 7.46 16.74
C CYS A 130 -10.05 7.99 18.11
N SER A 131 -10.30 9.29 18.37
CA SER A 131 -9.90 9.93 19.62
C SER A 131 -10.59 9.28 20.82
N GLN A 132 -11.91 9.08 20.75
CA GLN A 132 -12.68 8.39 21.79
C GLN A 132 -12.21 6.93 22.01
N THR A 133 -11.85 6.24 20.93
CA THR A 133 -11.39 4.84 21.00
C THR A 133 -10.01 4.74 21.62
N LEU A 134 -9.07 5.58 21.18
CA LEU A 134 -7.70 5.62 21.69
C LEU A 134 -7.65 6.01 23.16
N GLU A 135 -8.43 7.02 23.57
CA GLU A 135 -8.56 7.44 24.97
C GLU A 135 -9.05 6.29 25.86
N LYS A 136 -10.11 5.58 25.45
CA LYS A 136 -10.63 4.40 26.18
C LYS A 136 -9.62 3.26 26.27
N LEU A 137 -8.67 3.18 25.35
CA LEU A 137 -7.59 2.19 25.35
C LEU A 137 -6.34 2.68 26.09
N GLY A 138 -6.36 3.88 26.67
CA GLY A 138 -5.26 4.45 27.44
C GLY A 138 -4.13 5.02 26.60
N PHE A 139 -4.38 5.36 25.32
CA PHE A 139 -3.41 6.03 24.48
C PHE A 139 -3.59 7.55 24.52
N ASP A 140 -2.47 8.26 24.62
CA ASP A 140 -2.43 9.70 24.42
C ASP A 140 -2.41 10.01 22.92
N ASN A 141 -3.05 11.11 22.50
CA ASN A 141 -3.07 11.67 21.14
C ASN A 141 -4.09 11.06 20.17
N LYS A 142 -4.22 11.73 19.03
CA LYS A 142 -5.18 11.39 17.98
C LYS A 142 -4.55 10.40 16.99
N CYS A 143 -5.41 9.61 16.37
CA CYS A 143 -5.03 8.80 15.21
C CYS A 143 -4.64 9.73 14.06
N MET A 144 -3.56 9.38 13.35
CA MET A 144 -3.15 10.07 12.14
C MET A 144 -3.95 9.60 10.93
N LEU A 145 -4.44 10.53 10.12
CA LEU A 145 -5.24 10.27 8.93
C LEU A 145 -4.49 10.78 7.68
N ILE A 146 -4.11 9.87 6.79
CA ILE A 146 -3.35 10.19 5.56
C ILE A 146 -4.18 9.83 4.33
N LEU A 147 -4.39 10.78 3.40
CA LEU A 147 -5.10 10.51 2.14
C LEU A 147 -4.14 10.09 1.02
N GLN A 148 -4.35 8.91 0.43
CA GLN A 148 -3.58 8.46 -0.75
C GLN A 148 -4.14 9.06 -2.03
N LEU A 149 -3.43 10.00 -2.63
CA LEU A 149 -3.73 10.47 -3.99
C LEU A 149 -3.13 9.54 -5.03
N ASN A 150 -3.86 9.37 -6.13
CA ASN A 150 -3.55 8.40 -7.16
C ASN A 150 -3.89 8.90 -8.56
N HIS A 151 -3.08 8.48 -9.52
CA HIS A 151 -3.40 8.48 -10.94
C HIS A 151 -3.33 7.04 -11.44
N SER A 152 -4.45 6.48 -11.90
CA SER A 152 -4.52 5.04 -12.15
C SER A 152 -3.64 4.56 -13.31
N GLY A 153 -3.19 5.49 -14.16
CA GLY A 153 -2.21 5.24 -15.22
C GLY A 153 -2.71 4.16 -16.16
N ARG A 154 -1.92 3.09 -16.32
CA ARG A 154 -2.28 1.87 -17.06
C ARG A 154 -3.63 1.27 -16.68
N TYR A 155 -4.11 1.47 -15.46
CA TYR A 155 -5.38 0.91 -15.01
C TYR A 155 -6.55 1.90 -15.16
N SER A 156 -6.33 3.06 -15.79
CA SER A 156 -7.37 4.07 -15.98
C SER A 156 -8.48 3.56 -16.89
N ARG A 157 -9.68 4.08 -16.65
CA ARG A 157 -10.88 3.83 -17.44
C ARG A 157 -11.48 5.15 -17.90
N ARG A 158 -12.21 5.09 -19.02
CA ARG A 158 -12.99 6.20 -19.56
C ARG A 158 -14.32 5.63 -20.06
N ASP A 159 -15.43 6.25 -19.65
CA ASP A 159 -16.79 5.84 -20.02
C ASP A 159 -17.05 4.34 -19.79
N GLY A 160 -16.65 3.85 -18.61
CA GLY A 160 -16.78 2.44 -18.23
C GLY A 160 -15.86 1.47 -18.98
N LYS A 161 -15.04 1.91 -19.93
CA LYS A 161 -14.10 1.07 -20.71
C LYS A 161 -12.66 1.30 -20.29
N ARG A 162 -11.78 0.33 -20.55
CA ARG A 162 -10.34 0.50 -20.30
C ARG A 162 -9.79 1.59 -21.19
N PHE A 163 -9.04 2.51 -20.62
CA PHE A 163 -8.34 3.56 -21.34
C PHE A 163 -6.98 3.77 -20.66
N PRO A 164 -6.03 2.83 -20.86
CA PRO A 164 -4.75 2.88 -20.17
C PRO A 164 -3.96 4.13 -20.55
N ILE A 165 -3.57 4.94 -19.57
CA ILE A 165 -2.66 6.07 -19.74
C ILE A 165 -1.29 5.64 -19.24
N ARG A 166 -0.40 5.26 -20.16
CA ARG A 166 0.87 4.61 -19.83
C ARG A 166 2.04 5.58 -19.95
N ALA A 167 3.04 5.45 -19.10
CA ALA A 167 4.36 6.07 -19.31
C ALA A 167 5.14 5.39 -20.43
N TYR A 168 4.98 4.08 -20.63
CA TYR A 168 5.60 3.33 -21.71
C TYR A 168 4.87 2.00 -21.92
N HIS A 169 5.15 1.33 -23.04
CA HIS A 169 4.66 -0.03 -23.28
C HIS A 169 5.45 -1.04 -22.46
N ASN A 170 4.75 -1.82 -21.64
CA ASN A 170 5.31 -2.87 -20.82
C ASN A 170 4.50 -4.13 -21.14
N SER A 171 5.09 -5.04 -21.92
CA SER A 171 4.39 -6.22 -22.45
C SER A 171 3.80 -7.09 -21.35
N ASP A 172 4.55 -7.35 -20.28
CA ASP A 172 4.08 -8.16 -19.15
C ASP A 172 2.83 -7.56 -18.52
N LEU A 173 2.82 -6.25 -18.30
CA LEU A 173 1.69 -5.56 -17.67
C LEU A 173 0.52 -5.35 -18.63
N ASP A 174 0.78 -5.04 -19.90
CA ASP A 174 -0.24 -4.91 -20.93
C ASP A 174 -0.98 -6.24 -21.16
N GLU A 175 -0.25 -7.36 -21.25
CA GLU A 175 -0.83 -8.71 -21.37
C GLU A 175 -1.64 -9.07 -20.13
N ALA A 176 -1.11 -8.81 -18.93
CA ALA A 176 -1.78 -9.14 -17.67
C ALA A 176 -3.17 -8.53 -17.52
N ILE A 177 -3.35 -7.31 -18.05
CA ILE A 177 -4.63 -6.64 -18.06
C ILE A 177 -5.37 -6.78 -19.39
N ARG A 178 -4.85 -7.54 -20.36
CA ARG A 178 -5.46 -7.77 -21.68
C ARG A 178 -5.78 -6.47 -22.41
N VAL A 179 -4.75 -5.65 -22.65
CA VAL A 179 -4.83 -4.46 -23.50
C VAL A 179 -3.74 -4.53 -24.57
N SER A 180 -4.03 -3.98 -25.75
CA SER A 180 -3.08 -3.85 -26.85
C SER A 180 -2.40 -2.47 -26.84
N ARG A 181 -1.44 -2.25 -27.77
CA ARG A 181 -0.82 -0.93 -27.93
C ARG A 181 -1.81 0.16 -28.39
N GLU A 182 -2.88 -0.23 -29.06
CA GLU A 182 -3.92 0.67 -29.59
C GLU A 182 -4.89 1.15 -28.50
N ASP A 183 -5.02 0.39 -27.40
CA ASP A 183 -5.82 0.81 -26.26
C ASP A 183 -5.18 2.01 -25.55
N GLY A 184 -5.96 3.05 -25.29
CA GLY A 184 -5.54 4.20 -24.50
C GLY A 184 -4.45 5.04 -25.17
N LYS A 185 -3.47 5.52 -24.40
CA LYS A 185 -2.38 6.37 -24.90
C LYS A 185 -1.08 6.24 -24.10
N ILE A 186 0.02 6.65 -24.72
CA ILE A 186 1.26 6.98 -24.03
C ILE A 186 1.20 8.45 -23.61
N ILE A 187 1.44 8.73 -22.33
CA ILE A 187 1.46 10.09 -21.81
C ILE A 187 2.72 10.84 -22.25
N SER A 188 2.57 12.08 -22.70
CA SER A 188 3.68 12.96 -23.07
C SER A 188 4.33 13.65 -21.87
N ASP A 189 5.53 14.20 -22.06
CA ASP A 189 6.23 14.97 -21.01
C ASP A 189 5.48 16.26 -20.63
N ASN A 190 4.76 16.88 -21.57
CA ASN A 190 3.95 18.06 -21.29
C ASN A 190 2.72 17.71 -20.44
N GLU A 191 2.02 16.62 -20.78
CA GLU A 191 0.91 16.12 -19.96
C GLU A 191 1.38 15.73 -18.55
N LEU A 192 2.58 15.14 -18.41
CA LEU A 192 3.15 14.88 -17.09
C LEU A 192 3.33 16.19 -16.28
N LYS A 193 3.86 17.26 -16.87
CA LYS A 193 3.99 18.58 -16.20
C LYS A 193 2.63 19.17 -15.77
N GLU A 194 1.60 19.00 -16.60
CA GLU A 194 0.23 19.40 -16.26
C GLU A 194 -0.32 18.57 -15.09
N ILE A 195 -0.12 17.26 -15.13
CA ILE A 195 -0.54 16.37 -14.04
C ILE A 195 0.19 16.69 -12.74
N GLU A 196 1.49 17.02 -12.75
CA GLU A 196 2.18 17.47 -11.53
C GLU A 196 1.45 18.67 -10.90
N THR A 197 0.99 19.62 -11.73
CA THR A 197 0.25 20.81 -11.26
C THR A 197 -1.09 20.43 -10.68
N LEU A 198 -1.83 19.56 -11.35
CA LEU A 198 -3.10 19.03 -10.86
C LEU A 198 -2.93 18.27 -9.54
N TRP A 199 -1.89 17.44 -9.43
CA TRP A 199 -1.62 16.64 -8.23
C TRP A 199 -1.37 17.53 -7.01
N VAL A 200 -0.57 18.59 -7.17
CA VAL A 200 -0.34 19.59 -6.12
C VAL A 200 -1.66 20.25 -5.71
N LYS A 201 -2.50 20.64 -6.68
CA LYS A 201 -3.82 21.23 -6.40
C LYS A 201 -4.70 20.30 -5.57
N LYS A 202 -4.78 19.01 -5.94
CA LYS A 202 -5.59 18.02 -5.22
C LYS A 202 -5.03 17.65 -3.85
N ALA A 203 -3.71 17.71 -3.68
CA ALA A 203 -3.08 17.55 -2.38
C ALA A 203 -3.38 18.71 -1.41
N ILE A 204 -3.58 19.94 -1.91
CA ILE A 204 -4.08 21.05 -1.09
C ILE A 204 -5.52 20.80 -0.63
N LEU A 205 -6.38 20.22 -1.46
CA LEU A 205 -7.73 19.82 -1.03
C LEU A 205 -7.69 18.78 0.09
N ALA A 206 -6.73 17.85 0.08
CA ALA A 206 -6.54 16.91 1.19
C ALA A 206 -6.17 17.63 2.50
N HIS A 207 -5.30 18.65 2.42
CA HIS A 207 -4.99 19.50 3.56
C HIS A 207 -6.21 20.26 4.06
N GLU A 208 -6.98 20.88 3.17
CA GLU A 208 -8.20 21.62 3.49
C GLU A 208 -9.33 20.71 4.03
N ALA A 209 -9.36 19.44 3.63
CA ALA A 209 -10.26 18.43 4.18
C ALA A 209 -9.92 18.06 5.64
N GLY A 210 -8.74 18.47 6.13
CA GLY A 210 -8.31 18.26 7.50
C GLY A 210 -7.50 16.99 7.72
N PHE A 211 -7.07 16.28 6.67
CA PHE A 211 -6.13 15.17 6.80
C PHE A 211 -4.82 15.65 7.42
N ASP A 212 -4.13 14.78 8.17
CA ASP A 212 -2.82 15.09 8.76
C ASP A 212 -1.70 15.08 7.70
N GLY A 213 -1.95 14.43 6.56
CA GLY A 213 -1.03 14.39 5.44
C GLY A 213 -1.63 13.84 4.16
N VAL A 214 -0.85 13.97 3.10
CA VAL A 214 -1.13 13.41 1.79
C VAL A 214 -0.06 12.41 1.40
N ASP A 215 -0.51 11.32 0.80
CA ASP A 215 0.34 10.31 0.21
C ASP A 215 0.35 10.41 -1.32
N ILE A 216 1.55 10.44 -1.90
CA ILE A 216 1.77 10.41 -3.34
C ILE A 216 2.05 8.96 -3.76
N LYS A 217 1.03 8.24 -4.22
CA LYS A 217 1.12 6.79 -4.48
C LYS A 217 2.15 6.45 -5.56
N ALA A 218 3.18 5.69 -5.21
CA ALA A 218 4.30 5.31 -6.07
C ALA A 218 4.55 3.79 -6.07
N CYS A 219 3.50 2.99 -6.19
CA CYS A 219 3.59 1.52 -6.14
C CYS A 219 2.70 0.85 -7.20
N HIS A 220 2.83 -0.48 -7.32
CA HIS A 220 1.85 -1.37 -8.01
C HIS A 220 1.62 -1.12 -9.51
N GLY A 221 2.56 -0.46 -10.19
CA GLY A 221 2.44 -0.13 -11.62
C GLY A 221 1.39 0.92 -11.94
N TYR A 222 0.93 1.69 -10.94
CA TYR A 222 0.22 2.96 -11.19
C TYR A 222 1.19 3.99 -11.78
N LEU A 223 0.69 5.13 -12.28
CA LEU A 223 1.49 6.06 -13.12
C LEU A 223 2.91 6.33 -12.57
N ILE A 224 3.03 6.68 -11.29
CA ILE A 224 4.33 6.98 -10.69
C ILE A 224 5.19 5.72 -10.55
N GLY A 225 4.62 4.60 -10.10
CA GLY A 225 5.34 3.33 -10.02
C GLY A 225 5.83 2.84 -11.39
N GLU A 226 5.06 3.10 -12.44
CA GLU A 226 5.42 2.81 -13.82
C GLU A 226 6.50 3.75 -14.36
N LEU A 227 6.45 5.05 -14.02
CA LEU A 227 7.54 5.97 -14.34
C LEU A 227 8.85 5.50 -13.70
N LEU A 228 8.84 5.07 -12.44
CA LEU A 228 10.05 4.56 -11.76
C LEU A 228 10.70 3.36 -12.49
N SER A 229 9.92 2.54 -13.21
CA SER A 229 10.44 1.41 -14.01
C SER A 229 10.69 1.74 -15.49
N ALA A 230 10.44 2.97 -15.94
CA ALA A 230 10.44 3.37 -17.36
C ALA A 230 11.85 3.53 -17.99
N ARG A 231 12.70 2.51 -17.91
CA ARG A 231 14.09 2.56 -18.46
C ARG A 231 14.13 2.66 -19.98
N ILE A 232 13.10 2.17 -20.65
CA ILE A 232 12.98 2.18 -22.12
C ILE A 232 12.15 3.35 -22.66
N ARG A 233 11.73 4.29 -21.79
CA ARG A 233 11.13 5.56 -22.22
C ARG A 233 12.26 6.53 -22.60
N GLU A 234 12.76 6.39 -23.81
CA GLU A 234 13.84 7.23 -24.37
C GLU A 234 13.33 8.62 -24.78
N ASN A 235 14.25 9.58 -24.98
CA ASN A 235 13.95 10.96 -25.38
C ASN A 235 12.91 11.67 -24.48
N SER A 236 12.93 11.36 -23.18
CA SER A 236 12.00 11.91 -22.19
C SER A 236 12.75 12.40 -20.96
N GLU A 237 12.27 13.50 -20.38
CA GLU A 237 12.72 14.01 -19.09
C GLU A 237 12.28 13.13 -17.90
N TYR A 238 11.29 12.25 -18.12
CA TYR A 238 10.63 11.41 -17.12
C TYR A 238 10.90 9.91 -17.34
N GLY A 239 11.94 9.58 -18.10
CA GLY A 239 12.26 8.22 -18.50
C GLY A 239 13.75 8.00 -18.79
N GLY A 240 14.10 6.76 -19.12
CA GLY A 240 15.45 6.39 -19.54
C GLY A 240 16.26 5.72 -18.42
N LYS A 241 17.55 5.48 -18.72
CA LYS A 241 18.44 4.65 -17.88
C LYS A 241 18.73 5.21 -16.49
N LYS A 242 18.62 6.53 -16.29
CA LYS A 242 19.03 7.21 -15.06
C LYS A 242 17.87 7.31 -14.06
N LEU A 243 18.16 7.03 -12.79
CA LEU A 243 17.20 7.20 -11.71
C LEU A 243 16.62 8.62 -11.63
N ASP A 244 17.47 9.62 -11.85
CA ASP A 244 17.12 11.05 -11.83
C ASP A 244 15.92 11.38 -12.71
N ASN A 245 15.91 10.88 -13.96
CA ASN A 245 14.84 11.16 -14.89
C ASN A 245 13.55 10.45 -14.47
N ARG A 246 13.59 9.14 -14.24
CA ARG A 246 12.34 8.41 -13.96
C ARG A 246 11.76 8.66 -12.55
N ALA A 247 12.56 9.17 -11.62
CA ALA A 247 12.06 9.67 -10.33
C ALA A 247 11.62 11.15 -10.36
N LYS A 248 11.92 11.90 -11.45
CA LYS A 248 11.70 13.34 -11.56
C LYS A 248 10.27 13.75 -11.24
N PHE A 249 9.29 13.02 -11.77
CA PHE A 249 7.87 13.30 -11.57
C PHE A 249 7.46 13.28 -10.09
N LEU A 250 7.81 12.22 -9.36
CA LEU A 250 7.53 12.09 -7.93
C LEU A 250 8.20 13.21 -7.12
N LEU A 251 9.50 13.44 -7.39
CA LEU A 251 10.29 14.45 -6.68
C LEU A 251 9.78 15.87 -6.95
N ASN A 252 9.35 16.17 -8.18
CA ASN A 252 8.76 17.46 -8.53
C ASN A 252 7.46 17.72 -7.77
N ILE A 253 6.54 16.74 -7.73
CA ILE A 253 5.29 16.87 -6.97
C ILE A 253 5.58 17.17 -5.50
N ILE A 254 6.48 16.40 -4.88
CA ILE A 254 6.85 16.56 -3.48
C ILE A 254 7.52 17.91 -3.22
N LYS A 255 8.47 18.32 -4.07
CA LYS A 255 9.15 19.62 -3.95
C LYS A 255 8.16 20.78 -4.05
N ARG A 256 7.24 20.73 -5.02
CA ARG A 256 6.20 21.76 -5.22
C ARG A 256 5.22 21.80 -4.04
N LEU A 257 4.81 20.64 -3.53
CA LEU A 257 3.96 20.56 -2.34
C LEU A 257 4.64 21.09 -1.09
N LYS A 258 5.89 20.71 -0.84
CA LYS A 258 6.66 21.18 0.31
C LYS A 258 6.68 22.71 0.37
N ASN A 259 6.90 23.38 -0.76
CA ASN A 259 6.90 24.84 -0.84
C ASN A 259 5.53 25.47 -0.54
N ARG A 260 4.42 24.75 -0.73
CA ARG A 260 3.05 25.22 -0.48
C ARG A 260 2.61 25.01 0.97
N VAL A 261 3.16 24.01 1.67
CA VAL A 261 2.67 23.55 2.98
C VAL A 261 3.74 23.58 4.09
N SER A 262 4.92 24.15 3.84
CA SER A 262 6.08 24.07 4.74
C SER A 262 5.82 24.54 6.18
N ASN A 263 4.84 25.40 6.41
CA ASN A 263 4.52 25.98 7.71
C ASN A 263 3.18 25.47 8.31
N SER A 264 2.51 24.50 7.69
CA SER A 264 1.20 24.04 8.17
C SER A 264 1.24 22.80 9.05
N GLY A 265 2.39 22.12 9.14
CA GLY A 265 2.49 20.80 9.79
C GLY A 265 1.90 19.65 8.96
N PHE A 266 1.33 19.95 7.79
CA PHE A 266 0.77 18.94 6.88
C PHE A 266 1.87 18.05 6.30
N LEU A 267 1.69 16.74 6.46
CA LEU A 267 2.70 15.76 6.08
C LEU A 267 2.63 15.42 4.59
N ILE A 268 3.79 15.28 3.97
CA ILE A 268 3.92 14.70 2.64
C ILE A 268 4.56 13.32 2.81
N THR A 269 3.86 12.30 2.34
CA THR A 269 4.25 10.89 2.47
C THR A 269 4.26 10.21 1.10
N THR A 270 4.83 9.01 1.03
CA THR A 270 4.74 8.16 -0.17
C THR A 270 4.54 6.70 0.21
N ARG A 271 3.62 6.03 -0.48
CA ARG A 271 3.54 4.57 -0.54
C ARG A 271 4.37 4.11 -1.71
N LEU A 272 5.56 3.58 -1.43
CA LEU A 272 6.57 3.23 -2.42
C LEU A 272 6.58 1.73 -2.68
N GLY A 273 6.53 1.36 -3.95
CA GLY A 273 6.85 0.01 -4.42
C GLY A 273 8.36 -0.15 -4.46
N ILE A 274 8.92 -1.08 -3.67
CA ILE A 274 10.38 -1.25 -3.56
C ILE A 274 10.94 -2.39 -4.41
N TYR A 275 10.06 -3.23 -4.94
CA TYR A 275 10.36 -4.39 -5.74
C TYR A 275 9.06 -4.80 -6.42
N ASP A 276 9.02 -5.04 -7.73
CA ASP A 276 7.84 -5.58 -8.42
C ASP A 276 8.01 -7.02 -8.93
N GLY A 277 9.27 -7.47 -9.05
CA GLY A 277 9.65 -8.78 -9.56
C GLY A 277 9.60 -8.93 -11.07
N ILE A 278 9.30 -7.87 -11.82
CA ILE A 278 9.31 -7.87 -13.28
C ILE A 278 10.77 -7.79 -13.76
N PRO A 279 11.22 -8.67 -14.68
CA PRO A 279 12.59 -8.63 -15.19
C PRO A 279 12.98 -7.30 -15.83
N TYR A 280 14.30 -7.05 -15.87
CA TYR A 280 14.88 -5.94 -16.61
C TYR A 280 14.45 -5.98 -18.09
N PRO A 281 14.15 -4.83 -18.74
CA PRO A 281 14.29 -3.46 -18.25
C PRO A 281 13.07 -2.87 -17.53
N SER A 282 12.02 -3.68 -17.32
CA SER A 282 10.66 -3.21 -17.05
C SER A 282 10.22 -3.24 -15.58
N GLY A 283 11.06 -3.73 -14.66
CA GLY A 283 10.76 -3.73 -13.22
C GLY A 283 11.54 -2.70 -12.40
N PHE A 284 11.10 -2.40 -11.18
CA PHE A 284 11.78 -1.54 -10.23
C PHE A 284 12.21 -2.32 -8.99
N GLY A 285 13.37 -1.99 -8.42
CA GLY A 285 13.97 -2.75 -7.32
C GLY A 285 14.60 -4.08 -7.73
N ILE A 286 15.02 -4.20 -8.99
CA ILE A 286 15.48 -5.43 -9.62
C ILE A 286 16.90 -5.27 -10.17
N GLU A 287 17.65 -6.37 -10.24
CA GLU A 287 18.97 -6.38 -10.87
C GLU A 287 18.85 -6.22 -12.40
N ALA A 288 19.79 -5.51 -13.02
CA ALA A 288 19.87 -5.35 -14.46
C ALA A 288 20.54 -6.57 -15.14
N LEU A 289 19.91 -7.75 -15.01
CA LEU A 289 20.40 -9.00 -15.59
C LEU A 289 19.68 -9.34 -16.91
N GLU A 290 20.44 -9.69 -17.93
CA GLU A 290 19.90 -10.27 -19.16
C GLU A 290 19.35 -11.69 -18.90
N ASN A 291 18.22 -12.02 -19.52
CA ASN A 291 17.55 -13.33 -19.41
C ASN A 291 17.10 -13.72 -17.99
N ASP A 292 16.95 -12.74 -17.09
CA ASP A 292 16.33 -13.00 -15.81
C ASP A 292 14.85 -13.39 -15.98
N THR A 293 14.32 -14.14 -15.03
CA THR A 293 12.95 -14.65 -15.07
C THR A 293 12.15 -14.15 -13.89
N PHE A 294 10.83 -14.09 -14.05
CA PHE A 294 9.96 -13.75 -12.95
C PHE A 294 9.99 -14.85 -11.86
N PRO A 295 10.07 -14.52 -10.56
CA PRO A 295 10.32 -13.18 -10.02
C PRO A 295 11.81 -12.80 -10.14
N ALA A 296 12.08 -11.59 -10.65
CA ALA A 296 13.43 -11.11 -10.95
C ALA A 296 14.32 -11.05 -9.70
N SER A 297 15.63 -11.14 -9.91
CA SER A 297 16.64 -10.88 -8.89
C SER A 297 16.47 -9.49 -8.29
N VAL A 298 16.78 -9.36 -7.00
CA VAL A 298 16.46 -8.17 -6.19
C VAL A 298 17.67 -7.24 -6.17
N ASP A 299 17.45 -5.96 -6.49
CA ASP A 299 18.42 -4.89 -6.24
C ASP A 299 17.71 -3.69 -5.60
N LEU A 300 18.04 -3.41 -4.34
CA LEU A 300 17.42 -2.32 -3.58
C LEU A 300 18.16 -0.98 -3.71
N THR A 301 19.21 -0.89 -4.53
CA THR A 301 20.02 0.32 -4.69
C THR A 301 19.17 1.53 -5.10
N GLU A 302 18.35 1.40 -6.15
CA GLU A 302 17.48 2.50 -6.60
C GLU A 302 16.35 2.83 -5.59
N PRO A 303 15.62 1.85 -5.00
CA PRO A 303 14.66 2.13 -3.92
C PRO A 303 15.26 2.87 -2.72
N ILE A 304 16.43 2.44 -2.24
CA ILE A 304 17.11 3.04 -1.08
C ILE A 304 17.52 4.48 -1.40
N GLU A 305 18.13 4.71 -2.56
CA GLU A 305 18.54 6.04 -3.01
C GLU A 305 17.33 6.97 -3.15
N LEU A 306 16.22 6.47 -3.70
CA LEU A 306 14.99 7.26 -3.81
C LEU A 306 14.45 7.67 -2.43
N ILE A 307 14.44 6.76 -1.44
CA ILE A 307 14.01 7.10 -0.07
C ILE A 307 14.94 8.16 0.56
N LYS A 308 16.25 8.08 0.33
CA LYS A 308 17.21 9.10 0.79
C LYS A 308 16.93 10.48 0.17
N ARG A 309 16.62 10.55 -1.12
CA ARG A 309 16.23 11.80 -1.80
C ARG A 309 14.90 12.35 -1.31
N LEU A 310 13.92 11.48 -1.09
CA LEU A 310 12.62 11.86 -0.51
C LEU A 310 12.82 12.45 0.91
N TYR A 311 13.69 11.85 1.70
CA TYR A 311 14.06 12.37 3.02
C TYR A 311 14.71 13.76 2.95
N GLN A 312 15.62 14.00 1.99
CA GLN A 312 16.20 15.33 1.77
C GLN A 312 15.13 16.37 1.39
N LEU A 313 14.06 15.95 0.69
CA LEU A 313 12.89 16.79 0.44
C LEU A 313 11.96 16.93 1.66
N GLY A 314 12.23 16.27 2.79
CA GLY A 314 11.49 16.39 4.03
C GLY A 314 10.40 15.34 4.24
N VAL A 315 10.34 14.30 3.39
CA VAL A 315 9.46 13.14 3.61
C VAL A 315 10.00 12.31 4.76
N LYS A 316 9.25 12.24 5.85
CA LYS A 316 9.64 11.53 7.08
C LYS A 316 8.75 10.34 7.42
N LEU A 317 7.77 10.03 6.58
CA LEU A 317 6.88 8.88 6.73
C LEU A 317 6.70 8.19 5.37
N VAL A 318 7.13 6.93 5.27
CA VAL A 318 7.13 6.16 4.03
C VAL A 318 6.44 4.81 4.27
N ASN A 319 5.52 4.45 3.39
CA ASN A 319 4.82 3.17 3.44
C ASN A 319 5.35 2.24 2.35
N ILE A 320 5.82 1.07 2.74
CA ILE A 320 6.47 0.13 1.83
C ILE A 320 5.48 -0.89 1.30
N SER A 321 5.59 -1.14 0.00
CA SER A 321 4.93 -2.25 -0.66
C SER A 321 5.86 -2.92 -1.66
N ALA A 322 5.49 -4.12 -2.10
CA ALA A 322 6.22 -4.87 -3.12
C ALA A 322 5.24 -5.65 -4.01
N GLY A 323 5.73 -6.11 -5.15
CA GLY A 323 4.97 -6.74 -6.22
C GLY A 323 4.05 -5.78 -6.98
N ASN A 324 3.38 -6.35 -7.97
CA ASN A 324 2.25 -5.72 -8.65
C ASN A 324 1.00 -6.61 -8.51
N PRO A 325 -0.07 -6.13 -7.82
CA PRO A 325 -1.29 -6.90 -7.57
C PRO A 325 -2.10 -7.20 -8.85
N HIS A 326 -1.85 -6.50 -9.95
CA HIS A 326 -2.50 -6.71 -11.24
C HIS A 326 -1.74 -7.66 -12.17
N TYR A 327 -0.49 -8.00 -11.85
CA TYR A 327 0.33 -8.96 -12.60
C TYR A 327 0.41 -10.31 -11.89
N LYS A 328 1.17 -10.38 -10.79
CA LYS A 328 1.41 -11.59 -10.01
C LYS A 328 1.09 -11.30 -8.54
N PRO A 329 -0.20 -11.37 -8.14
CA PRO A 329 -0.67 -10.82 -6.87
C PRO A 329 -0.08 -11.47 -5.63
N HIS A 330 0.45 -12.70 -5.73
CA HIS A 330 1.06 -13.39 -4.61
C HIS A 330 2.34 -12.69 -4.11
N ILE A 331 3.06 -11.93 -4.97
CA ILE A 331 4.21 -11.13 -4.56
C ILE A 331 3.79 -9.99 -3.63
N THR A 332 2.64 -9.35 -3.88
CA THR A 332 2.13 -8.25 -3.04
C THR A 332 1.34 -8.73 -1.84
N ARG A 333 0.57 -9.81 -2.03
CA ARG A 333 -0.43 -10.30 -1.08
C ARG A 333 -0.61 -11.81 -1.19
N PRO A 334 0.18 -12.60 -0.45
CA PRO A 334 -0.01 -14.05 -0.34
C PRO A 334 -1.46 -14.42 0.02
N TYR A 335 -1.91 -15.57 -0.46
CA TYR A 335 -3.31 -16.00 -0.34
C TYR A 335 -3.45 -17.49 -0.08
N ASN A 336 -4.54 -17.87 0.58
CA ASN A 336 -4.95 -19.28 0.71
C ASN A 336 -5.67 -19.78 -0.54
N LYS A 337 -6.45 -18.89 -1.16
CA LYS A 337 -7.18 -19.20 -2.39
C LYS A 337 -7.02 -18.03 -3.35
N PRO A 338 -6.57 -18.26 -4.60
CA PRO A 338 -6.56 -17.21 -5.61
C PRO A 338 -8.00 -16.79 -5.94
N ALA A 339 -8.15 -15.58 -6.52
CA ALA A 339 -9.43 -15.20 -7.10
C ALA A 339 -9.78 -16.15 -8.25
N LYS A 340 -11.08 -16.43 -8.45
CA LYS A 340 -11.58 -17.30 -9.53
C LYS A 340 -10.89 -17.00 -10.87
N GLY A 341 -10.40 -18.05 -11.52
CA GLY A 341 -9.69 -17.98 -12.80
C GLY A 341 -8.21 -17.60 -12.72
N SER A 342 -7.61 -17.43 -11.53
CA SER A 342 -6.17 -17.19 -11.39
C SER A 342 -5.42 -18.48 -11.05
N GLN A 343 -4.19 -18.60 -11.55
CA GLN A 343 -3.32 -19.75 -11.29
C GLN A 343 -2.72 -19.71 -9.87
N LEU A 344 -2.41 -20.89 -9.33
CA LEU A 344 -1.60 -21.01 -8.12
C LEU A 344 -0.15 -20.66 -8.45
N PRO A 345 0.55 -19.92 -7.58
CA PRO A 345 1.95 -19.63 -7.81
C PRO A 345 2.81 -20.87 -7.52
N ALA A 346 3.95 -20.97 -8.17
CA ALA A 346 4.98 -21.96 -7.85
C ALA A 346 5.83 -21.53 -6.65
N GLU A 347 5.18 -21.09 -5.56
CA GLU A 347 5.84 -20.77 -4.31
C GLU A 347 4.93 -21.00 -3.10
N HIS A 348 5.54 -21.33 -1.97
CA HIS A 348 4.86 -21.37 -0.69
C HIS A 348 4.47 -19.94 -0.26
N PRO A 349 3.24 -19.66 0.20
CA PRO A 349 2.83 -18.31 0.60
C PRO A 349 3.69 -17.65 1.69
N LEU A 350 4.27 -18.43 2.62
CA LEU A 350 5.25 -17.91 3.59
C LEU A 350 6.54 -17.39 2.92
N PHE A 351 6.93 -17.92 1.76
CA PHE A 351 8.04 -17.35 1.00
C PHE A 351 7.71 -15.94 0.52
N GLY A 352 6.50 -15.73 -0.03
CA GLY A 352 6.01 -14.41 -0.41
C GLY A 352 5.93 -13.43 0.76
N MET A 353 5.51 -13.90 1.94
CA MET A 353 5.53 -13.12 3.18
C MET A 353 6.96 -12.71 3.58
N SER A 354 7.85 -13.72 3.69
CA SER A 354 9.25 -13.57 4.05
C SER A 354 9.96 -12.58 3.13
N ARG A 355 9.71 -12.66 1.82
CA ARG A 355 10.25 -11.71 0.82
C ARG A 355 9.94 -10.27 1.21
N ILE A 356 8.67 -9.91 1.42
CA ILE A 356 8.29 -8.51 1.67
C ILE A 356 8.84 -8.02 3.02
N ILE A 357 8.76 -8.86 4.06
CA ILE A 357 9.28 -8.53 5.40
C ILE A 357 10.78 -8.27 5.32
N ASN A 358 11.55 -9.16 4.71
CA ASN A 358 13.00 -9.03 4.63
C ASN A 358 13.44 -7.85 3.76
N LEU A 359 12.80 -7.61 2.62
CA LEU A 359 13.09 -6.43 1.79
C LEU A 359 12.82 -5.13 2.56
N THR A 360 11.75 -5.08 3.36
CA THR A 360 11.44 -3.93 4.22
C THR A 360 12.54 -3.73 5.28
N SER A 361 12.95 -4.80 5.97
CA SER A 361 14.03 -4.74 6.97
C SER A 361 15.36 -4.32 6.36
N MET A 362 15.72 -4.82 5.17
CA MET A 362 16.94 -4.41 4.46
C MET A 362 16.94 -2.91 4.18
N ILE A 363 15.83 -2.37 3.67
CA ILE A 363 15.70 -0.92 3.46
C ILE A 363 15.83 -0.16 4.77
N ARG A 364 15.17 -0.60 5.85
CA ARG A 364 15.23 0.06 7.16
C ARG A 364 16.67 0.20 7.68
N GLN A 365 17.56 -0.75 7.38
CA GLN A 365 18.97 -0.64 7.80
C GLN A 365 19.75 0.43 7.01
N GLU A 366 19.37 0.67 5.75
CA GLU A 366 20.13 1.52 4.82
C GLU A 366 19.61 2.97 4.72
N ILE A 367 18.40 3.25 5.23
CA ILE A 367 17.79 4.59 5.20
C ILE A 367 17.98 5.35 6.52
N PRO A 368 17.93 6.70 6.50
CA PRO A 368 18.06 7.51 7.71
C PRO A 368 17.07 7.12 8.81
N LYS A 369 17.51 7.08 10.07
CA LYS A 369 16.66 6.79 11.24
C LYS A 369 15.56 7.85 11.45
N GLN A 370 15.69 9.02 10.82
CA GLN A 370 14.69 10.09 10.80
C GLN A 370 13.63 9.92 9.69
N VAL A 371 13.40 8.68 9.23
CA VAL A 371 12.27 8.31 8.39
C VAL A 371 11.50 7.23 9.15
N ILE A 372 10.20 7.40 9.38
CA ILE A 372 9.33 6.36 9.91
C ILE A 372 8.92 5.46 8.75
N LEU A 373 9.16 4.15 8.89
CA LEU A 373 8.81 3.15 7.89
C LEU A 373 7.54 2.38 8.31
N VAL A 374 6.54 2.37 7.43
CA VAL A 374 5.33 1.55 7.58
C VAL A 374 5.46 0.31 6.70
N GLY A 375 5.44 -0.87 7.31
CA GLY A 375 5.52 -2.15 6.62
C GLY A 375 4.15 -2.69 6.17
N SER A 376 4.21 -3.75 5.37
CA SER A 376 3.03 -4.40 4.79
C SER A 376 3.11 -5.93 4.91
N CYS A 377 2.04 -6.60 4.49
CA CYS A 377 1.99 -8.05 4.28
C CYS A 377 2.00 -8.88 5.57
N TYR A 378 1.09 -8.61 6.52
CA TYR A 378 0.96 -9.43 7.74
C TYR A 378 -0.29 -10.34 7.72
N SER A 379 -1.32 -9.96 6.96
CA SER A 379 -2.67 -10.55 7.09
C SER A 379 -2.77 -12.04 6.73
N TYR A 380 -1.81 -12.61 6.00
CA TYR A 380 -1.79 -14.05 5.69
C TYR A 380 -1.63 -14.90 6.96
N LEU A 381 -0.95 -14.36 7.99
CA LEU A 381 -0.63 -15.05 9.23
C LEU A 381 -1.81 -15.12 10.22
N ARG A 382 -2.97 -14.57 9.85
CA ARG A 382 -4.20 -14.62 10.63
C ARG A 382 -4.00 -14.17 12.08
N GLU A 383 -4.27 -15.04 13.05
CA GLU A 383 -4.16 -14.75 14.48
C GLU A 383 -2.71 -14.49 14.94
N TYR A 384 -1.72 -15.04 14.22
CA TYR A 384 -0.30 -14.88 14.52
C TYR A 384 0.31 -13.61 13.94
N ALA A 385 -0.47 -12.81 13.20
CA ALA A 385 0.04 -11.62 12.55
C ALA A 385 0.54 -10.55 13.54
N GLY A 386 -0.07 -10.46 14.73
CA GLY A 386 0.40 -9.57 15.81
C GLY A 386 1.78 -9.96 16.35
N TYR A 387 2.04 -11.25 16.49
CA TYR A 387 3.33 -11.79 16.96
C TYR A 387 4.49 -11.46 16.02
N VAL A 388 4.26 -11.62 14.72
CA VAL A 388 5.27 -11.27 13.70
C VAL A 388 5.45 -9.76 13.60
N ALA A 389 4.36 -8.98 13.67
CA ALA A 389 4.46 -7.53 13.68
C ALA A 389 5.27 -7.01 14.87
N ALA A 390 5.03 -7.57 16.07
CA ALA A 390 5.75 -7.20 17.28
C ALA A 390 7.25 -7.57 17.20
N SER A 391 7.55 -8.80 16.78
CA SER A 391 8.95 -9.26 16.64
C SER A 391 9.73 -8.40 15.64
N LEU A 392 9.11 -8.06 14.50
CA LEU A 392 9.74 -7.24 13.47
C LEU A 392 10.09 -5.82 13.96
N ILE A 393 9.25 -5.24 14.83
CA ILE A 393 9.52 -3.92 15.43
C ILE A 393 10.64 -4.04 16.48
N ASN A 394 10.60 -5.07 17.33
CA ASN A 394 11.65 -5.31 18.34
C ASN A 394 13.04 -5.49 17.71
N GLU A 395 13.10 -6.16 16.55
CA GLU A 395 14.35 -6.34 15.79
C GLU A 395 14.76 -5.10 14.98
N GLY A 396 13.97 -4.01 15.04
CA GLY A 396 14.25 -2.77 14.33
C GLY A 396 14.11 -2.89 12.81
N GLY A 397 13.33 -3.86 12.32
CA GLY A 397 13.07 -4.06 10.88
C GLY A 397 12.00 -3.12 10.31
N VAL A 398 11.14 -2.55 11.16
CA VAL A 398 10.11 -1.58 10.77
C VAL A 398 9.69 -0.72 11.97
N ASP A 399 9.13 0.47 11.70
CA ASP A 399 8.66 1.37 12.76
C ASP A 399 7.17 1.20 13.07
N VAL A 400 6.35 0.88 12.07
CA VAL A 400 4.90 0.68 12.16
C VAL A 400 4.45 -0.46 11.24
N CYS A 401 3.55 -1.32 11.70
CA CYS A 401 3.03 -2.45 10.92
C CYS A 401 1.65 -2.14 10.34
N GLY A 402 1.56 -2.01 9.01
CA GLY A 402 0.32 -1.72 8.26
C GLY A 402 -0.46 -2.96 7.83
N PHE A 403 -1.76 -2.99 8.12
CA PHE A 403 -2.66 -4.09 7.78
C PHE A 403 -3.67 -3.70 6.70
N GLY A 404 -3.77 -4.51 5.64
CA GLY A 404 -4.73 -4.29 4.54
C GLY A 404 -6.00 -5.13 4.73
N ARG A 405 -6.07 -6.30 4.07
CA ARG A 405 -7.24 -7.20 4.09
C ARG A 405 -7.70 -7.64 5.50
N MET A 406 -6.82 -7.61 6.50
CA MET A 406 -7.22 -7.85 7.90
C MET A 406 -8.21 -6.78 8.38
N ALA A 407 -8.02 -5.51 8.03
CA ALA A 407 -8.91 -4.42 8.44
C ALA A 407 -10.33 -4.59 7.87
N PHE A 408 -10.47 -5.13 6.65
CA PHE A 408 -11.80 -5.51 6.13
C PHE A 408 -12.46 -6.63 6.95
N ALA A 409 -11.69 -7.65 7.32
CA ALA A 409 -12.23 -8.84 7.98
C ALA A 409 -12.51 -8.63 9.48
N ASN A 410 -11.57 -7.99 10.17
CA ASN A 410 -11.56 -7.77 11.61
C ASN A 410 -10.98 -6.38 11.90
N PRO A 411 -11.73 -5.29 11.73
CA PRO A 411 -11.23 -3.94 12.04
C PRO A 411 -10.86 -3.77 13.52
N ASP A 412 -11.40 -4.63 14.39
CA ASP A 412 -11.15 -4.65 15.84
C ASP A 412 -9.83 -5.32 16.23
N PHE A 413 -9.03 -5.82 15.28
CA PHE A 413 -7.78 -6.50 15.59
C PHE A 413 -6.80 -5.70 16.47
N PRO A 414 -6.68 -4.35 16.39
CA PRO A 414 -5.73 -3.61 17.22
C PRO A 414 -6.14 -3.64 18.70
N ARG A 415 -7.39 -3.28 19.03
CA ARG A 415 -7.89 -3.38 20.41
C ARG A 415 -7.82 -4.79 20.98
N GLN A 416 -8.06 -5.83 20.18
CA GLN A 416 -7.88 -7.23 20.60
C GLN A 416 -6.43 -7.51 21.01
N ILE A 417 -5.45 -7.05 20.21
CA ILE A 417 -4.04 -7.13 20.58
C ILE A 417 -3.78 -6.39 21.89
N PHE A 418 -4.29 -5.18 22.05
CA PHE A 418 -3.98 -4.36 23.23
C PHE A 418 -4.58 -4.92 24.53
N GLN A 419 -5.78 -5.50 24.46
CA GLN A 419 -6.53 -5.99 25.62
C GLN A 419 -6.25 -7.47 25.92
N GLU A 420 -6.06 -8.29 24.90
CA GLU A 420 -5.96 -9.75 25.01
C GLU A 420 -4.59 -10.30 24.60
N GLY A 421 -3.70 -9.46 24.08
CA GLY A 421 -2.37 -9.86 23.57
C GLY A 421 -2.41 -10.60 22.22
N LYS A 422 -3.59 -10.83 21.64
CA LYS A 422 -3.80 -11.68 20.46
C LYS A 422 -4.96 -11.22 19.59
N ILE A 423 -5.01 -11.71 18.36
CA ILE A 423 -6.14 -11.46 17.43
C ILE A 423 -7.12 -12.64 17.51
N ASP A 424 -8.43 -12.37 17.51
CA ASP A 424 -9.45 -13.42 17.47
C ASP A 424 -9.42 -14.17 16.13
N LYS A 425 -8.96 -15.43 16.18
CA LYS A 425 -8.85 -16.32 15.02
C LYS A 425 -10.13 -16.43 14.21
N LYS A 426 -11.31 -16.38 14.85
CA LYS A 426 -12.62 -16.52 14.18
C LYS A 426 -12.96 -15.31 13.30
N LYS A 427 -12.37 -14.14 13.58
CA LYS A 427 -12.60 -12.91 12.83
C LYS A 427 -11.54 -12.63 11.76
N THR A 428 -10.39 -13.32 11.81
CA THR A 428 -9.26 -13.08 10.89
C THR A 428 -9.62 -13.18 9.41
N CYS A 429 -8.86 -12.44 8.59
CA CYS A 429 -8.84 -12.61 7.15
C CYS A 429 -8.23 -13.97 6.80
N VAL A 430 -9.02 -14.85 6.16
CA VAL A 430 -8.54 -16.16 5.70
C VAL A 430 -7.88 -16.12 4.32
N SER A 431 -7.61 -14.93 3.79
CA SER A 431 -6.95 -14.70 2.50
C SER A 431 -7.56 -15.48 1.32
N CYS A 432 -8.89 -15.51 1.25
CA CYS A 432 -9.68 -16.22 0.24
C CYS A 432 -9.84 -15.49 -1.11
N SER A 433 -9.29 -14.27 -1.21
CA SER A 433 -9.38 -13.40 -2.39
C SER A 433 -10.78 -12.97 -2.85
N LYS A 434 -11.85 -13.24 -2.10
CA LYS A 434 -13.22 -12.77 -2.43
C LYS A 434 -13.37 -11.24 -2.54
N CYS A 435 -12.60 -10.47 -1.76
CA CYS A 435 -12.53 -9.01 -1.93
C CYS A 435 -12.10 -8.59 -3.36
N ILE A 436 -11.22 -9.38 -3.98
CA ILE A 436 -10.76 -9.14 -5.35
C ILE A 436 -11.77 -9.65 -6.37
N GLU A 437 -12.55 -10.68 -6.03
CA GLU A 437 -13.66 -11.11 -6.87
C GLU A 437 -14.75 -10.04 -6.94
N LEU A 438 -15.08 -9.39 -5.82
CA LEU A 438 -15.97 -8.22 -5.79
C LEU A 438 -15.45 -7.10 -6.70
N MET A 439 -14.16 -6.76 -6.56
CA MET A 439 -13.49 -5.77 -7.42
C MET A 439 -13.64 -6.10 -8.92
N LYS A 440 -13.39 -7.36 -9.31
CA LYS A 440 -13.52 -7.81 -10.70
C LYS A 440 -14.97 -7.76 -11.22
N LEU A 441 -15.95 -7.88 -10.32
CA LEU A 441 -17.37 -7.78 -10.63
C LEU A 441 -17.88 -6.32 -10.62
N GLY A 442 -17.02 -5.33 -10.37
CA GLY A 442 -17.43 -3.93 -10.25
C GLY A 442 -18.30 -3.65 -9.02
N LYS A 443 -18.24 -4.51 -8.00
CA LYS A 443 -19.00 -4.36 -6.76
C LYS A 443 -18.17 -3.64 -5.69
N PRO A 444 -18.82 -2.98 -4.71
CA PRO A 444 -18.15 -2.51 -3.50
C PRO A 444 -17.28 -3.60 -2.86
N ILE A 445 -16.08 -3.21 -2.45
CA ILE A 445 -15.04 -4.10 -1.97
C ILE A 445 -15.04 -4.11 -0.45
N GLY A 446 -15.09 -5.32 0.12
CA GLY A 446 -14.96 -5.56 1.55
C GLY A 446 -14.72 -7.03 1.85
N CYS A 447 -15.03 -7.47 3.08
CA CYS A 447 -14.87 -8.88 3.46
C CYS A 447 -16.17 -9.66 3.27
N ALA A 448 -16.34 -10.33 2.13
CA ALA A 448 -17.50 -11.18 1.85
C ALA A 448 -17.74 -12.33 2.85
N LEU A 449 -16.74 -12.69 3.68
CA LEU A 449 -16.89 -13.75 4.69
C LEU A 449 -17.25 -13.25 6.08
N ARG A 450 -16.76 -12.06 6.46
CA ARG A 450 -16.89 -11.53 7.83
C ARG A 450 -17.87 -10.37 7.92
N ASP A 451 -18.26 -9.79 6.79
CA ASP A 451 -19.16 -8.66 6.73
C ASP A 451 -20.33 -8.96 5.78
N PRO A 452 -21.55 -9.15 6.31
CA PRO A 452 -22.74 -9.42 5.52
C PRO A 452 -23.05 -8.36 4.45
N GLN A 453 -22.58 -7.12 4.62
CA GLN A 453 -22.76 -6.04 3.64
C GLN A 453 -22.09 -6.31 2.27
N TYR A 454 -21.16 -7.27 2.21
CA TYR A 454 -20.39 -7.59 1.00
C TYR A 454 -20.59 -9.04 0.52
N ARG A 455 -21.70 -9.68 0.88
CA ARG A 455 -22.00 -11.07 0.50
C ARG A 455 -22.52 -11.21 -0.92
#